data_AF-A0A7C5FIL5-F1
#
_entry.id   AF-A0A7C5FIL5-F1
#
_cell.length_a   1.000
_cell.length_b   1.000
_cell.length_c   1.000
_cell.angle_alpha   90.00
_cell.angle_beta   90.00
_cell.angle_gamma   90.00
#
_symmetry.space_group_name_H-M   'P 1'
#
loop_
_entity.id
_entity.type
_entity.pdbx_description
1 polymer ?
#
loop_
_entity_poly.entity_id
_entity_poly.type
_entity_poly.pdbx_seq_one_letter_code
_entity_poly.pdbx_strand_id
1 'polypeptide(L)'
;TINPAIACGIDEYVGSVEVGKMADLVLWNRAFFGTKPEIIIKGGFIALAMMGDSNASIPTPEPNSYRAMFGSLGKAPARTAVTFVSQASLDGGLVEKLALEKELVAVKNTRKIRKKDMKLNDFTGDISVDPETYDVTVDGELIESTYQEVLPMARNFFLF
;
A
#
# COMPACT_ATOMS: atom_id res chain seq x y z
N THR A 1 -1.64 -2.50 -6.25
CA THR A 1 -0.51 -2.73 -5.32
C THR A 1 0.83 -2.62 -6.03
N ILE A 2 1.08 -3.43 -7.06
CA ILE A 2 2.41 -3.55 -7.70
C ILE A 2 2.81 -2.35 -8.57
N ASN A 3 1.87 -1.73 -9.30
CA ASN A 3 2.20 -0.65 -10.24
C ASN A 3 2.86 0.58 -9.56
N PRO A 4 2.36 1.09 -8.41
CA PRO A 4 3.09 2.12 -7.66
C PRO A 4 4.49 1.67 -7.20
N ALA A 5 4.65 0.40 -6.81
CA ALA A 5 5.96 -0.11 -6.40
C ALA A 5 6.95 -0.13 -7.58
N ILE A 6 6.50 -0.50 -8.79
CA ILE A 6 7.31 -0.45 -10.02
C ILE A 6 7.66 1.00 -10.34
N ALA A 7 6.67 1.91 -10.30
CA ALA A 7 6.86 3.32 -10.60
C ALA A 7 7.90 3.98 -9.68
N CYS A 8 7.89 3.63 -8.40
CA CYS A 8 8.83 4.13 -7.39
C CYS A 8 10.15 3.33 -7.33
N GLY A 9 10.29 2.25 -8.09
CA GLY A 9 11.54 1.47 -8.11
C GLY A 9 11.80 0.63 -6.86
N ILE A 10 10.74 0.16 -6.22
CA ILE A 10 10.77 -0.62 -4.97
C ILE A 10 10.07 -1.98 -5.10
N ASP A 11 9.70 -2.37 -6.32
CA ASP A 11 8.94 -3.58 -6.64
C ASP A 11 9.69 -4.88 -6.36
N GLU A 12 11.03 -4.86 -6.24
CA GLU A 12 11.79 -6.01 -5.73
C GLU A 12 11.47 -6.32 -4.27
N TYR A 13 11.04 -5.32 -3.50
CA TYR A 13 10.87 -5.45 -2.06
C TYR A 13 9.41 -5.54 -1.63
N VAL A 14 8.49 -4.86 -2.30
CA VAL A 14 7.07 -4.77 -1.90
C VAL A 14 6.12 -4.78 -3.12
N GLY A 15 4.81 -4.77 -2.85
CA GLY A 15 3.77 -4.53 -3.86
C GLY A 15 3.02 -5.78 -4.34
N SER A 16 3.47 -6.98 -3.95
CA SER A 16 2.84 -8.26 -4.29
C SER A 16 3.25 -9.36 -3.31
N VAL A 17 2.51 -10.47 -3.31
CA VAL A 17 2.83 -11.68 -2.55
C VAL A 17 3.65 -12.60 -3.46
N GLU A 18 4.97 -12.45 -3.41
CA GLU A 18 5.93 -13.22 -4.21
C GLU A 18 7.12 -13.63 -3.33
N VAL A 19 7.70 -14.80 -3.60
CA VAL A 19 8.87 -15.29 -2.86
C VAL A 19 10.04 -14.31 -3.02
N GLY A 20 10.70 -13.98 -1.92
CA GLY A 20 11.83 -13.05 -1.89
C GLY A 20 11.48 -11.60 -1.55
N LYS A 21 10.19 -11.24 -1.57
CA LYS A 21 9.72 -9.90 -1.14
C LYS A 21 9.52 -9.82 0.37
N MET A 22 9.46 -8.61 0.91
CA MET A 22 9.10 -8.39 2.31
C MET A 22 7.72 -8.98 2.61
N ALA A 23 7.60 -9.64 3.76
CA ALA A 23 6.34 -10.20 4.26
C ALA A 23 5.41 -9.11 4.83
N ASP A 24 5.02 -8.18 3.96
CA ASP A 24 4.06 -7.12 4.22
C ASP A 24 2.69 -7.57 3.71
N LEU A 25 1.86 -8.08 4.63
CA LEU A 25 0.62 -8.76 4.31
C LEU A 25 -0.54 -8.12 5.05
N VAL A 26 -1.71 -8.11 4.41
CA VAL A 26 -2.96 -7.65 5.01
C VAL A 26 -3.97 -8.79 4.94
N LEU A 27 -4.44 -9.25 6.10
CA LEU A 27 -5.47 -10.27 6.20
C LEU A 27 -6.83 -9.61 6.31
N TRP A 28 -7.79 -10.17 5.58
CA TRP A 28 -9.14 -9.65 5.48
C TRP A 28 -10.13 -10.75 5.82
N ASN A 29 -11.10 -10.42 6.66
CA ASN A 29 -12.37 -11.10 6.62
C ASN A 29 -13.09 -10.70 5.32
N ARG A 30 -13.59 -11.69 4.57
CA ARG A 30 -14.26 -11.48 3.26
C ARG A 30 -15.37 -10.41 3.33
N ALA A 31 -16.13 -10.35 4.43
CA ALA A 31 -17.22 -9.39 4.58
C ALA A 31 -16.75 -7.93 4.66
N PHE A 32 -15.48 -7.71 5.05
CA PHE A 32 -14.87 -6.39 5.25
C PHE A 32 -13.76 -6.09 4.24
N PHE A 33 -13.66 -6.88 3.16
CA PHE A 33 -12.62 -6.74 2.16
C PHE A 33 -12.58 -5.31 1.59
N GLY A 34 -11.41 -4.67 1.68
CA GLY A 34 -11.16 -3.32 1.20
C GLY A 34 -11.63 -2.19 2.12
N THR A 35 -12.33 -2.47 3.23
CA THR A 35 -12.78 -1.45 4.21
C THR A 35 -12.02 -1.54 5.53
N LYS A 36 -12.15 -2.67 6.24
CA LYS A 36 -11.57 -2.88 7.57
C LYS A 36 -10.75 -4.18 7.62
N PRO A 37 -9.41 -4.13 7.48
CA PRO A 37 -8.58 -5.33 7.60
C PRO A 37 -8.63 -5.92 9.01
N GLU A 38 -8.37 -7.21 9.13
CA GLU A 38 -8.37 -7.89 10.44
C GLU A 38 -6.99 -7.82 11.09
N ILE A 39 -5.94 -8.11 10.31
CA ILE A 39 -4.55 -8.16 10.76
C ILE A 39 -3.64 -7.53 9.70
N ILE A 40 -2.72 -6.68 10.12
CA ILE A 40 -1.65 -6.11 9.29
C ILE A 40 -0.31 -6.65 9.79
N ILE A 41 0.39 -7.35 8.89
CA ILE A 41 1.71 -7.93 9.12
C ILE A 41 2.73 -7.04 8.40
N LYS A 42 3.78 -6.63 9.11
CA LYS A 42 4.91 -5.88 8.56
C LYS A 42 6.18 -6.69 8.76
N GLY A 43 6.90 -6.99 7.69
CA GLY A 43 8.15 -7.75 7.74
C GLY A 43 8.02 -9.09 8.47
N GLY A 44 6.88 -9.77 8.34
CA GLY A 44 6.61 -11.05 9.00
C GLY A 44 6.16 -10.96 10.46
N PHE A 45 5.92 -9.76 11.01
CA PHE A 45 5.47 -9.57 12.39
C PHE A 45 4.20 -8.71 12.45
N ILE A 46 3.24 -9.08 13.31
CA ILE A 46 1.95 -8.38 13.37
C ILE A 46 2.16 -6.97 13.95
N ALA A 47 1.84 -5.96 13.16
CA ALA A 47 2.02 -4.54 13.51
C ALA A 47 0.71 -3.89 13.99
N LEU A 48 -0.43 -4.32 13.46
CA LEU A 48 -1.76 -3.80 13.81
C LEU A 48 -2.80 -4.92 13.70
N ALA A 49 -3.77 -4.95 14.59
CA ALA A 49 -4.90 -5.87 14.50
C ALA A 49 -6.18 -5.24 15.08
N MET A 50 -7.33 -5.74 14.64
CA MET A 50 -8.61 -5.51 15.32
C MET A 50 -8.59 -6.27 16.65
N MET A 51 -8.81 -5.57 17.76
CA MET A 51 -8.68 -6.15 19.10
C MET A 51 -9.72 -5.59 20.06
N GLY A 52 -10.34 -6.50 20.81
CA GLY A 52 -11.34 -6.23 21.84
C GLY A 52 -10.75 -5.64 23.12
N ASP A 53 -11.53 -5.72 24.21
CA ASP A 53 -11.08 -5.29 25.53
C ASP A 53 -9.90 -6.14 26.02
N SER A 54 -8.83 -5.48 26.46
CA SER A 54 -7.62 -6.12 26.97
C SER A 54 -7.79 -6.76 28.35
N ASN A 55 -8.85 -6.39 29.09
CA ASN A 55 -9.17 -7.00 30.38
C ASN A 55 -10.24 -8.11 30.27
N ALA A 56 -10.72 -8.42 29.07
CA ALA A 56 -11.65 -9.52 28.86
C ALA A 56 -10.95 -10.89 28.95
N SER A 57 -11.74 -11.96 29.06
CA SER A 57 -11.20 -13.33 29.18
C SER A 57 -10.60 -13.89 27.88
N ILE A 58 -10.94 -13.30 26.74
CA ILE A 58 -10.50 -13.64 25.37
C ILE A 58 -10.42 -12.34 24.54
N PRO A 59 -9.79 -12.31 23.35
CA PRO A 59 -9.52 -11.06 22.62
C PRO A 59 -10.70 -10.49 21.80
N THR A 60 -11.81 -11.21 21.69
CA THR A 60 -12.99 -10.86 20.87
C THR A 60 -14.08 -10.00 21.53
N PRO A 61 -14.24 -9.93 22.87
CA PRO A 61 -15.25 -9.11 23.50
C PRO A 61 -15.03 -7.62 23.25
N GLU A 62 -16.14 -6.91 23.05
CA GLU A 62 -16.17 -5.49 22.75
C GLU A 62 -15.58 -4.63 23.89
N PRO A 63 -15.05 -3.43 23.59
CA PRO A 63 -15.02 -2.78 22.28
C PRO A 63 -13.84 -3.21 21.40
N ASN A 64 -14.16 -3.62 20.17
CA ASN A 64 -13.18 -3.93 19.12
C ASN A 64 -12.74 -2.67 18.39
N SER A 65 -11.43 -2.42 18.40
CA SER A 65 -10.81 -1.32 17.66
C SER A 65 -9.41 -1.71 17.18
N TYR A 66 -8.85 -0.92 16.25
CA TYR A 66 -7.48 -1.14 15.84
C TYR A 66 -6.51 -0.77 16.96
N ARG A 67 -5.64 -1.71 17.30
CA ARG A 67 -4.59 -1.50 18.31
C ARG A 67 -3.22 -1.86 17.73
N ALA A 68 -2.22 -1.08 18.12
CA ALA A 68 -0.83 -1.38 17.82
C ALA A 68 -0.44 -2.72 18.44
N MET A 69 0.13 -3.60 17.64
CA MET A 69 0.62 -4.91 18.07
C MET A 69 2.15 -4.88 18.24
N PHE A 70 2.74 -5.98 18.72
CA PHE A 70 4.16 -6.03 19.08
C PHE A 70 5.12 -5.62 17.95
N GLY A 71 4.75 -5.81 16.67
CA GLY A 71 5.55 -5.35 15.52
C GLY A 71 5.67 -3.84 15.38
N SER A 72 4.83 -3.08 16.10
CA SER A 72 4.87 -1.62 16.16
C SER A 72 5.59 -1.07 17.38
N LEU A 73 6.10 -1.93 18.29
CA LEU A 73 6.60 -1.50 19.60
C LEU A 73 8.12 -1.65 19.73
N GLY A 74 8.72 -0.74 20.51
CA GLY A 74 10.15 -0.77 20.83
C GLY A 74 11.04 -0.73 19.59
N LYS A 75 11.98 -1.68 19.49
CA LYS A 75 12.91 -1.80 18.35
C LYS A 75 12.38 -2.65 17.20
N ALA A 76 11.20 -3.26 17.33
CA ALA A 76 10.64 -4.11 16.28
C ALA A 76 10.46 -3.34 14.94
N PRO A 77 9.96 -2.09 14.91
CA PRO A 77 9.79 -1.35 13.65
C PRO A 77 11.09 -1.14 12.86
N ALA A 78 12.24 -1.07 13.54
CA ALA A 78 13.55 -0.96 12.88
C ALA A 78 13.98 -2.26 12.20
N ARG A 79 13.44 -3.41 12.63
CA ARG A 79 13.77 -4.75 12.12
C ARG A 79 12.76 -5.32 11.12
N THR A 80 11.55 -4.78 11.09
CA THR A 80 10.44 -5.28 10.25
C THR A 80 10.14 -4.36 9.06
N ALA A 81 10.82 -3.22 8.95
CA ALA A 81 10.63 -2.26 7.88
C ALA A 81 11.97 -1.71 7.41
N VAL A 82 11.94 -1.12 6.21
CA VAL A 82 13.08 -0.42 5.61
C VAL A 82 12.70 1.03 5.34
N THR A 83 13.71 1.88 5.16
CA THR A 83 13.54 3.23 4.60
C THR A 83 14.13 3.25 3.20
N PHE A 84 13.31 3.60 2.20
CA PHE A 84 13.78 3.71 0.83
C PHE A 84 14.50 5.04 0.61
N VAL A 85 15.69 5.00 0.02
CA VAL A 85 16.56 6.16 -0.25
C VAL A 85 17.11 6.11 -1.67
N SER A 86 17.79 7.18 -2.10
CA SER A 86 18.54 7.15 -3.36
C SER A 86 19.82 6.31 -3.23
N GLN A 87 20.31 5.75 -4.34
CA GLN A 87 21.61 5.06 -4.35
C GLN A 87 22.75 5.96 -3.84
N ALA A 88 22.78 7.23 -4.26
CA ALA A 88 23.77 8.20 -3.80
C ALA A 88 23.75 8.42 -2.28
N SER A 89 22.58 8.28 -1.63
CA SER A 89 22.47 8.37 -0.18
C SER A 89 23.13 7.18 0.53
N LEU A 90 23.00 5.97 -0.02
CA LEU A 90 23.69 4.79 0.52
C LEU A 90 25.20 4.92 0.33
N ASP A 91 25.64 5.26 -0.88
CA ASP A 91 27.06 5.42 -1.21
C ASP A 91 27.73 6.51 -0.35
N GLY A 92 26.95 7.50 0.07
CA GLY A 92 27.36 8.59 0.96
C GLY A 92 27.45 8.24 2.45
N GLY A 93 27.20 6.98 2.87
CA GLY A 93 27.31 6.54 4.26
C GLY A 93 26.25 7.16 5.19
N LEU A 94 25.01 7.28 4.71
CA LEU A 94 23.94 7.95 5.46
C LEU A 94 23.57 7.23 6.76
N VAL A 95 23.68 5.89 6.79
CA VAL A 95 23.38 5.06 7.96
C VAL A 95 24.25 5.48 9.14
N GLU A 96 25.56 5.59 8.91
CA GLU A 96 26.55 5.94 9.93
C GLU A 96 26.40 7.39 10.36
N LYS A 97 26.19 8.31 9.40
CA LYS A 97 26.06 9.75 9.66
C LYS A 97 24.86 10.09 10.54
N LEU A 98 23.76 9.36 10.40
CA LEU A 98 22.50 9.62 11.10
C LEU A 98 22.20 8.60 12.21
N ALA A 99 23.10 7.66 12.47
CA ALA A 99 22.94 6.60 13.48
C ALA A 99 21.59 5.88 13.38
N LEU A 100 21.17 5.53 12.16
CA LEU A 100 19.86 4.93 11.90
C LEU A 100 19.86 3.44 12.25
N GLU A 101 18.87 3.00 13.01
CA GLU A 101 18.70 1.56 13.32
C GLU A 101 17.96 0.80 12.22
N LYS A 102 17.17 1.49 11.39
CA LYS A 102 16.36 0.88 10.33
C LYS A 102 17.19 0.70 9.07
N GLU A 103 17.03 -0.44 8.41
CA GLU A 103 17.70 -0.73 7.13
C GLU A 103 17.34 0.31 6.07
N LEU A 104 18.35 0.79 5.34
CA LEU A 104 18.17 1.66 4.18
C LEU A 104 18.28 0.85 2.90
N VAL A 105 17.33 1.05 1.98
CA VAL A 105 17.27 0.34 0.71
C VAL A 105 17.23 1.34 -0.44
N ALA A 106 18.08 1.17 -1.45
CA ALA A 106 18.10 2.06 -2.61
C ALA A 106 16.93 1.76 -3.55
N VAL A 107 16.22 2.82 -3.96
CA VAL A 107 15.29 2.74 -5.09
C VAL A 107 16.07 2.53 -6.40
N LYS A 108 15.50 1.77 -7.33
CA LYS A 108 16.16 1.45 -8.61
C LYS A 108 15.22 1.51 -9.80
N ASN A 109 15.78 1.57 -11.00
CA ASN A 109 15.04 1.42 -12.26
C ASN A 109 13.90 2.45 -12.53
N THR A 110 13.88 3.60 -11.86
CA THR A 110 12.81 4.62 -11.98
C THR A 110 12.80 5.40 -13.31
N ARG A 111 13.78 5.16 -14.19
CA ARG A 111 13.97 5.92 -15.45
C ARG A 111 13.86 5.08 -16.72
N LYS A 112 13.90 3.75 -16.61
CA LYS A 112 13.83 2.84 -17.77
C LYS A 112 12.45 2.21 -17.95
N ILE A 113 11.58 2.33 -16.94
CA ILE A 113 10.19 1.88 -16.99
C ILE A 113 9.33 2.78 -17.91
N ARG A 114 8.28 2.20 -18.46
CA ARG A 114 7.30 2.82 -19.37
C ARG A 114 5.89 2.32 -19.04
N LYS A 115 4.86 2.88 -19.70
CA LYS A 115 3.46 2.47 -19.50
C LYS A 115 3.24 0.96 -19.68
N LYS A 116 3.95 0.35 -20.64
CA LYS A 116 3.93 -1.10 -20.89
C LYS A 116 4.36 -1.99 -19.72
N ASP A 117 5.08 -1.43 -18.75
CA ASP A 117 5.56 -2.19 -17.59
C ASP A 117 4.49 -2.27 -16.48
N MET A 118 3.41 -1.49 -16.59
CA MET A 118 2.31 -1.47 -15.63
C MET A 118 1.42 -2.71 -15.80
N LYS A 119 1.37 -3.55 -14.77
CA LYS A 119 0.63 -4.81 -14.78
C LYS A 119 -0.87 -4.56 -14.90
N LEU A 120 -1.49 -5.23 -15.88
CA LEU A 120 -2.93 -5.15 -16.20
C LEU A 120 -3.44 -3.73 -16.49
N ASN A 121 -2.55 -2.76 -16.74
CA ASN A 121 -2.86 -1.34 -16.89
C ASN A 121 -1.87 -0.67 -17.85
N ASP A 122 -1.61 -1.27 -19.01
CA ASP A 122 -0.56 -0.87 -19.96
C ASP A 122 -1.09 -0.13 -21.20
N PHE A 123 -2.40 0.10 -21.30
CA PHE A 123 -3.03 0.75 -22.45
C PHE A 123 -2.41 2.11 -22.80
N THR A 124 -2.15 2.30 -24.09
CA THR A 124 -1.73 3.56 -24.72
C THR A 124 -2.53 3.76 -26.00
N GLY A 125 -3.54 4.62 -25.97
CA GLY A 125 -4.35 5.02 -27.13
C GLY A 125 -4.31 6.52 -27.34
N ASP A 126 -5.00 6.99 -28.37
CA ASP A 126 -5.18 8.41 -28.64
C ASP A 126 -6.24 8.98 -27.69
N ILE A 127 -5.87 10.00 -26.92
CA ILE A 127 -6.77 10.64 -25.95
C ILE A 127 -6.90 12.10 -26.36
N SER A 128 -8.12 12.52 -26.71
CA SER A 128 -8.43 13.90 -27.04
C SER A 128 -9.42 14.47 -26.05
N VAL A 129 -9.25 15.76 -25.72
CA VAL A 129 -10.15 16.52 -24.84
C VAL A 129 -10.60 17.75 -25.61
N ASP A 130 -11.91 17.91 -25.78
CA ASP A 130 -12.49 19.10 -26.41
C ASP A 130 -12.29 20.32 -25.48
N PRO A 131 -11.70 21.44 -25.95
CA PRO A 131 -11.42 22.60 -25.10
C PRO A 131 -12.66 23.43 -24.74
N GLU A 132 -13.79 23.25 -25.43
CA GLU A 132 -15.04 23.97 -25.19
C GLU A 132 -16.03 23.15 -24.38
N THR A 133 -16.20 21.86 -24.69
CA THR A 133 -17.16 20.97 -24.01
C THR A 133 -16.55 20.13 -22.90
N TYR A 134 -15.22 19.96 -22.90
CA TYR A 134 -14.47 19.05 -22.04
C TYR A 134 -14.79 17.56 -22.24
N ASP A 135 -15.40 17.22 -23.37
CA ASP A 135 -15.62 15.83 -23.75
C ASP A 135 -14.29 15.12 -23.94
N VAL A 136 -14.19 13.92 -23.36
CA VAL A 136 -13.00 13.07 -23.45
C VAL A 136 -13.28 11.93 -24.41
N THR A 137 -12.46 11.79 -25.44
CA THR A 137 -12.52 10.67 -26.37
C THR A 137 -11.26 9.81 -26.26
N VAL A 138 -11.42 8.49 -26.43
CA VAL A 138 -10.34 7.51 -26.50
C VAL A 138 -10.48 6.74 -27.80
N ASP A 139 -9.46 6.79 -28.66
CA ASP A 139 -9.47 6.19 -30.00
C ASP A 139 -10.72 6.57 -30.83
N GLY A 140 -11.18 7.82 -30.65
CA GLY A 140 -12.36 8.38 -31.33
C GLY A 140 -13.71 8.06 -30.67
N GLU A 141 -13.74 7.27 -29.59
CA GLU A 141 -14.96 6.95 -28.85
C GLU A 141 -15.12 7.86 -27.63
N LEU A 142 -16.31 8.45 -27.46
CA LEU A 142 -16.64 9.29 -26.31
C LEU A 142 -16.70 8.44 -25.03
N ILE A 143 -15.99 8.88 -23.98
CA ILE A 143 -15.95 8.20 -22.68
C ILE A 143 -16.83 8.95 -21.69
N GLU A 144 -17.90 8.29 -21.24
CA GLU A 144 -18.84 8.84 -20.28
C GLU A 144 -19.11 7.87 -19.14
N SER A 145 -19.51 8.41 -18.00
CA SER A 145 -19.99 7.63 -16.87
C SER A 145 -21.12 8.38 -16.17
N THR A 146 -22.00 7.64 -15.50
CA THR A 146 -23.07 8.24 -14.69
C THR A 146 -22.65 8.30 -13.23
N TYR A 147 -23.06 9.37 -12.55
CA TYR A 147 -22.86 9.48 -11.11
C TYR A 147 -23.67 8.40 -10.38
N GLN A 148 -23.19 8.02 -9.20
CA GLN A 148 -23.85 7.04 -8.33
C GLN A 148 -24.20 7.70 -7.00
N GLU A 149 -25.46 7.57 -6.56
CA GLU A 149 -25.94 8.15 -5.31
C GLU A 149 -25.55 7.31 -4.08
N VAL A 150 -25.34 6.01 -4.28
CA VAL A 150 -25.01 5.05 -3.23
C VAL A 150 -23.88 4.17 -3.70
N LEU A 151 -22.89 3.98 -2.83
CA LEU A 151 -21.73 3.14 -3.10
C LEU A 151 -21.64 1.98 -2.09
N PRO A 152 -21.11 0.82 -2.50
CA PRO A 152 -20.69 -0.21 -1.57
C PRO A 152 -19.53 0.32 -0.71
N MET A 153 -19.13 -0.45 0.32
CA MET A 153 -17.97 -0.12 1.14
C MET A 153 -18.06 1.26 1.83
N ALA A 154 -19.28 1.75 2.08
CA ALA A 154 -19.55 3.05 2.69
C ALA A 154 -20.36 2.91 4.00
N ARG A 155 -21.59 3.44 4.07
CA ARG A 155 -22.40 3.57 5.30
C ARG A 155 -22.59 2.29 6.12
N ASN A 156 -22.55 1.11 5.50
CA ASN A 156 -22.69 -0.17 6.20
C ASN A 156 -21.48 -0.51 7.09
N PHE A 157 -20.32 0.12 6.87
CA PHE A 157 -19.07 -0.26 7.52
C PHE A 157 -18.54 0.79 8.50
N PHE A 158 -18.94 2.05 8.37
CA PHE A 158 -18.37 3.15 9.12
C PHE A 158 -19.41 3.83 10.01
N LEU A 159 -19.00 4.12 11.25
CA LEU A 159 -19.86 4.81 12.22
C LEU A 159 -20.08 6.28 11.81
N PHE A 160 -19.07 6.87 11.17
CA PHE A 160 -19.05 8.24 10.65
C PHE A 160 -18.36 8.24 9.29
#